data_AF-W0B6W1-F1
#
_entry.id   AF-W0B6W1-F1
#
_cell.length_a   1.000
_cell.length_b   1.000
_cell.length_c   1.000
_cell.angle_alpha   90.00
_cell.angle_beta   90.00
_cell.angle_gamma   90.00
#
_symmetry.space_group_name_H-M   'P 1'
#
loop_
_entity.id
_entity.type
_entity.pdbx_description
1 polymer ?
#
loop_
_entity_poly.entity_id
_entity_poly.type
_entity_poly.pdbx_seq_one_letter_code
_entity_poly.pdbx_strand_id
1 'polypeptide(L)'
;MQNLQIFLLYNHPDYFTKEPLLKQLKEFASLDLDAEFAKLSRKCAAAIERYKQADERQFQGADFLNLLQQLTEGLQKFSAKPVFNTDAARHAHAEFVHYLRHLRTEVVVDFIVDRDGRETSAQYDLPAIKEATKKQVAQGIAAVTQNLTRNISQRISEFQKRVEGLLEKQLQALRIIQVQQAHEAHVAATQALAFIKERFEAWQERSSAEDASYDPQSILDHLLKIEKQQKRIQTLVMQAGHNRDTYPGSATAQSVPGELATFNDSVEAIQRHALKLWQTMQGVTAEEQAAAARERSSAKKALKHKLDRIIKLVGDYAAELKEEKKSWSYFFNVFHWSRKEAKIKYCDDLLRELSEARENITHATNLRVLVRVAHQKAYEQSKDKSAIMAGGSYVGTSRLLSLQRLLDIESAWQHGKSKFGFFCTTASDFHGLKATGIIETKDGKIRRVINNFYQGTEAQEEEYNQLISQSLKL
;
A
#
# COMPACT_ATOMS: atom_id res chain seq x y z
N MET A 1 -24.65 27.36 11.12
CA MET A 1 -24.13 26.04 10.67
C MET A 1 -25.28 25.24 10.07
N GLN A 2 -25.05 24.62 8.90
CA GLN A 2 -26.00 23.74 8.18
C GLN A 2 -25.93 22.29 8.67
N ASN A 3 -25.72 22.04 9.98
CA ASN A 3 -25.57 20.66 10.45
C ASN A 3 -26.95 19.98 10.53
N LEU A 4 -27.44 19.47 9.40
CA LEU A 4 -28.74 18.81 9.30
C LEU A 4 -28.85 17.57 10.20
N GLN A 5 -27.73 17.02 10.66
CA GLN A 5 -27.73 15.91 11.63
C GLN A 5 -28.42 16.28 12.93
N ILE A 6 -28.35 17.55 13.38
CA ILE A 6 -29.04 17.95 14.62
C ILE A 6 -30.55 17.95 14.46
N PHE A 7 -31.05 18.34 13.29
CA PHE A 7 -32.48 18.29 12.99
C PHE A 7 -32.98 16.84 12.95
N LEU A 8 -32.24 15.98 12.23
CA LEU A 8 -32.58 14.57 12.11
C LEU A 8 -32.54 13.89 13.48
N LEU A 9 -31.56 14.22 14.33
CA LEU A 9 -31.51 13.71 15.70
C LEU A 9 -32.78 14.02 16.49
N TYR A 10 -33.35 15.21 16.35
CA TYR A 10 -34.53 15.62 17.11
C TYR A 10 -35.84 15.04 16.57
N ASN A 11 -35.98 14.93 15.25
CA ASN A 11 -37.27 14.69 14.60
C ASN A 11 -37.35 13.33 13.90
N HIS A 12 -36.23 12.85 13.35
CA HIS A 12 -36.16 11.69 12.46
C HIS A 12 -34.86 10.90 12.70
N PRO A 13 -34.65 10.35 13.92
CA PRO A 13 -33.35 9.82 14.35
C PRO A 13 -32.84 8.67 13.47
N ASP A 14 -33.73 8.03 12.71
CA ASP A 14 -33.46 6.92 11.80
C ASP A 14 -33.33 7.29 10.33
N TYR A 15 -33.46 8.57 9.99
CA TYR A 15 -33.32 9.06 8.63
C TYR A 15 -31.92 9.63 8.39
N PHE A 16 -31.48 9.53 7.14
CA PHE A 16 -30.20 10.03 6.64
C PHE A 16 -30.44 11.00 5.49
N THR A 17 -29.51 11.92 5.26
CA THR A 17 -29.53 12.75 4.04
C THR A 17 -29.00 11.96 2.85
N LYS A 18 -29.10 12.52 1.63
CA LYS A 18 -28.42 11.99 0.43
C LYS A 18 -26.91 12.14 0.46
N GLU A 19 -26.36 12.84 1.45
CA GLU A 19 -24.92 13.02 1.55
C GLU A 19 -24.21 11.70 1.85
N PRO A 20 -22.93 11.55 1.49
CA PRO A 20 -22.20 10.33 1.79
C PRO A 20 -22.15 10.02 3.30
N LEU A 21 -22.27 8.74 3.64
CA LEU A 21 -22.37 8.26 5.04
C LEU A 21 -21.26 8.83 5.94
N LEU A 22 -20.01 8.79 5.47
CA LEU A 22 -18.86 9.25 6.26
C LEU A 22 -18.89 10.76 6.52
N LYS A 23 -19.45 11.54 5.58
CA LYS A 23 -19.65 12.98 5.76
C LYS A 23 -20.70 13.23 6.83
N GLN A 24 -21.85 12.55 6.75
CA GLN A 24 -22.90 12.63 7.77
C GLN A 24 -22.39 12.21 9.15
N LEU A 25 -21.55 11.17 9.24
CA LEU A 25 -20.95 10.72 10.49
C LEU A 25 -19.99 11.76 11.09
N LYS A 26 -19.18 12.42 10.25
CA LYS A 26 -18.30 13.51 10.66
C LYS A 26 -19.10 14.70 11.20
N GLU A 27 -20.20 15.06 10.54
CA GLU A 27 -21.13 16.10 11.00
C GLU A 27 -21.84 15.71 12.29
N PHE A 28 -22.23 14.45 12.44
CA PHE A 28 -22.83 13.96 13.68
C PHE A 28 -21.84 14.01 14.84
N ALA A 29 -20.57 13.63 14.61
CA ALA A 29 -19.52 13.70 15.62
C ALA A 29 -19.17 15.14 16.04
N SER A 30 -19.39 16.14 15.17
CA SER A 30 -19.12 17.55 15.50
C SER A 30 -20.13 18.16 16.48
N LEU A 31 -21.24 17.46 16.75
CA LEU A 31 -22.20 17.81 17.79
C LEU A 31 -21.64 17.61 19.22
N ASP A 32 -20.46 17.01 19.34
CA ASP A 32 -19.72 16.82 20.60
C ASP A 32 -20.56 16.13 21.70
N LEU A 33 -21.42 15.20 21.26
CA LEU A 33 -22.28 14.38 22.11
C LEU A 33 -21.49 13.39 22.96
N ASP A 34 -20.28 13.03 22.48
CA ASP A 34 -19.28 12.22 23.16
C ASP A 34 -17.86 12.65 22.77
N ALA A 35 -17.04 12.97 23.77
CA ALA A 35 -15.71 13.51 23.58
C ALA A 35 -14.74 12.49 22.93
N GLU A 36 -14.87 11.21 23.23
CA GLU A 36 -14.02 10.16 22.65
C GLU A 36 -14.35 9.94 21.18
N PHE A 37 -15.64 9.84 20.85
CA PHE A 37 -16.08 9.73 19.47
C PHE A 37 -15.74 10.98 18.65
N ALA A 38 -15.90 12.18 19.22
CA ALA A 38 -15.47 13.44 18.59
C ALA A 38 -13.95 13.49 18.35
N LYS A 39 -13.14 12.96 19.28
CA LYS A 39 -11.69 12.83 19.12
C LYS A 39 -11.33 11.83 18.01
N LEU A 40 -12.01 10.69 17.95
CA LEU A 40 -11.84 9.70 16.88
C LEU A 40 -12.16 10.30 15.51
N SER A 41 -13.33 10.95 15.38
CA SER A 41 -13.74 11.62 14.13
C SER A 41 -12.72 12.65 13.66
N ARG A 42 -12.16 13.45 14.58
CA ARG A 42 -11.06 14.39 14.27
C ARG A 42 -9.79 13.68 13.81
N LYS A 43 -9.39 12.60 14.47
CA LYS A 43 -8.23 11.77 14.06
C LYS A 43 -8.43 11.19 12.65
N CYS A 44 -9.64 10.75 12.33
CA CYS A 44 -9.99 10.15 11.06
C CYS A 44 -10.40 11.17 9.98
N ALA A 45 -10.42 12.48 10.27
CA ALA A 45 -11.02 13.49 9.41
C ALA A 45 -10.41 13.52 7.99
N ALA A 46 -9.09 13.38 7.86
CA ALA A 46 -8.42 13.33 6.57
C ALA A 46 -8.80 12.07 5.77
N ALA A 47 -8.92 10.93 6.44
CA ALA A 47 -9.34 9.68 5.82
C ALA A 47 -10.82 9.74 5.38
N ILE A 48 -11.70 10.31 6.22
CA ILE A 48 -13.11 10.54 5.89
C ILE A 48 -13.23 11.43 4.64
N GLU A 49 -12.46 12.52 4.55
CA GLU A 49 -12.49 13.38 3.36
C GLU A 49 -11.99 12.67 2.11
N ARG A 50 -10.96 11.82 2.25
CA ARG A 50 -10.42 11.02 1.14
C ARG A 50 -11.45 10.04 0.59
N TYR A 51 -12.21 9.39 1.46
CA TYR A 51 -13.14 8.32 1.10
C TYR A 51 -14.61 8.76 1.04
N LYS A 52 -14.90 10.06 1.07
CA LYS A 52 -16.29 10.56 1.08
C LYS A 52 -17.08 10.19 -0.18
N GLN A 53 -16.43 9.90 -1.31
CA GLN A 53 -17.10 9.45 -2.55
C GLN A 53 -16.79 7.97 -2.85
N ALA A 54 -16.38 7.19 -1.84
CA ALA A 54 -16.10 5.78 -2.02
C ALA A 54 -17.32 5.04 -2.58
N ASP A 55 -17.14 4.34 -3.70
CA ASP A 55 -18.16 3.46 -4.26
C ASP A 55 -18.22 2.19 -3.40
N GLU A 56 -19.42 1.88 -2.91
CA GLU A 56 -19.68 0.68 -2.12
C GLU A 56 -19.43 -0.61 -2.90
N ARG A 57 -19.47 -0.55 -4.24
CA ARG A 57 -19.30 -1.71 -5.15
C ARG A 57 -17.85 -2.01 -5.50
N GLN A 58 -16.94 -1.06 -5.29
CA GLN A 58 -15.53 -1.22 -5.61
C GLN A 58 -14.71 -1.25 -4.33
N PHE A 59 -13.74 -2.17 -4.27
CA PHE A 59 -12.83 -2.25 -3.14
C PHE A 59 -11.91 -1.03 -3.11
N GLN A 60 -11.95 -0.26 -2.01
CA GLN A 60 -11.19 0.99 -1.87
C GLN A 60 -9.81 0.83 -1.21
N GLY A 61 -9.42 -0.39 -0.86
CA GLY A 61 -8.14 -0.71 -0.24
C GLY A 61 -8.19 -0.95 1.28
N ALA A 62 -7.08 -1.45 1.81
CA ALA A 62 -6.96 -1.84 3.23
C ALA A 62 -7.10 -0.66 4.20
N ASP A 63 -6.60 0.53 3.83
CA ASP A 63 -6.74 1.75 4.63
C ASP A 63 -8.22 2.11 4.85
N PHE A 64 -9.07 1.85 3.85
CA PHE A 64 -10.50 2.11 3.97
C PHE A 64 -11.19 1.11 4.90
N LEU A 65 -10.87 -0.18 4.80
CA LEU A 65 -11.38 -1.18 5.73
C LEU A 65 -10.98 -0.85 7.18
N ASN A 66 -9.74 -0.43 7.40
CA ASN A 66 -9.25 -0.02 8.71
C ASN A 66 -9.98 1.23 9.23
N LEU A 67 -10.28 2.20 8.37
CA LEU A 67 -11.12 3.35 8.73
C LEU A 67 -12.51 2.88 9.19
N LEU A 68 -13.17 2.04 8.40
CA LEU A 68 -14.51 1.55 8.71
C LEU A 68 -14.53 0.76 10.03
N GLN A 69 -13.54 -0.11 10.26
CA GLN A 69 -13.40 -0.84 11.52
C GLN A 69 -13.21 0.08 12.73
N GLN A 70 -12.33 1.08 12.63
CA GLN A 70 -12.15 2.08 13.70
C GLN A 70 -13.45 2.84 13.99
N LEU A 71 -14.22 3.19 12.95
CA LEU A 71 -15.52 3.86 13.12
C LEU A 71 -16.56 2.94 13.76
N THR A 72 -16.63 1.67 13.37
CA THR A 72 -17.49 0.66 13.99
C THR A 72 -17.18 0.51 15.48
N GLU A 73 -15.91 0.31 15.84
CA GLU A 73 -15.49 0.20 17.24
C GLU A 73 -15.78 1.48 18.04
N GLY A 74 -15.56 2.64 17.42
CA GLY A 74 -15.87 3.94 18.02
C GLY A 74 -17.36 4.10 18.31
N LEU A 75 -18.22 3.72 17.35
CA LEU A 75 -19.67 3.76 17.50
C LEU A 75 -20.17 2.76 18.54
N GLN A 76 -19.57 1.57 18.62
CA GLN A 76 -19.90 0.56 19.62
C GLN A 76 -19.54 1.04 21.04
N LYS A 77 -18.38 1.68 21.21
CA LYS A 77 -18.00 2.30 22.49
C LYS A 77 -18.93 3.45 22.85
N PHE A 78 -19.36 4.23 21.86
CA PHE A 78 -20.29 5.32 22.06
C PHE A 78 -21.68 4.81 22.46
N SER A 79 -22.21 3.77 21.80
CA SER A 79 -23.52 3.19 22.09
C SER A 79 -23.61 2.53 23.47
N ALA A 80 -22.49 2.03 24.00
CA ALA A 80 -22.43 1.41 25.33
C ALA A 80 -22.50 2.41 26.50
N LYS A 81 -22.47 3.73 26.26
CA LYS A 81 -22.48 4.74 27.32
C LYS A 81 -23.88 4.99 27.89
N PRO A 82 -24.04 5.11 29.21
CA PRO A 82 -25.34 5.37 29.85
C PRO A 82 -25.79 6.84 29.80
N VAL A 83 -24.87 7.77 29.52
CA VAL A 83 -25.13 9.21 29.55
C VAL A 83 -24.50 9.89 28.33
N PHE A 84 -25.27 10.76 27.68
CA PHE A 84 -24.82 11.58 26.55
C PHE A 84 -24.80 13.06 26.93
N ASN A 85 -23.97 13.86 26.24
CA ASN A 85 -23.97 15.30 26.39
C ASN A 85 -25.19 15.94 25.70
N THR A 86 -26.35 15.86 26.38
CA THR A 86 -27.60 16.41 25.86
C THR A 86 -27.66 17.95 25.87
N ASP A 87 -26.79 18.61 26.65
CA ASP A 87 -26.66 20.07 26.64
C ASP A 87 -26.08 20.55 25.30
N ALA A 88 -25.03 19.89 24.80
CA ALA A 88 -24.45 20.19 23.50
C ALA A 88 -25.47 20.02 22.36
N ALA A 89 -26.25 18.93 22.39
CA ALA A 89 -27.35 18.73 21.43
C ALA A 89 -28.40 19.86 21.47
N ARG A 90 -28.82 20.27 22.68
CA ARG A 90 -29.79 21.35 22.86
C ARG A 90 -29.26 22.68 22.35
N HIS A 91 -28.00 23.00 22.60
CA HIS A 91 -27.35 24.21 22.07
C HIS A 91 -27.26 24.18 20.55
N ALA A 92 -26.77 23.08 19.97
CA ALA A 92 -26.69 22.92 18.52
C ALA A 92 -28.06 23.03 17.84
N HIS A 93 -29.12 22.50 18.46
CA HIS A 93 -30.48 22.60 17.94
C HIS A 93 -31.00 24.06 18.02
N ALA A 94 -30.73 24.76 19.12
CA ALA A 94 -31.09 26.17 19.26
C ALA A 94 -30.41 27.05 18.21
N GLU A 95 -29.12 26.82 17.94
CA GLU A 95 -28.39 27.50 16.87
C GLU A 95 -28.96 27.19 15.49
N PHE A 96 -29.33 25.94 15.22
CA PHE A 96 -29.96 25.54 13.97
C PHE A 96 -31.31 26.26 13.76
N VAL A 97 -32.17 26.28 14.78
CA VAL A 97 -33.45 27.00 14.73
C VAL A 97 -33.23 28.51 14.56
N HIS A 98 -32.22 29.08 15.22
CA HIS A 98 -31.86 30.49 15.06
C HIS A 98 -31.43 30.79 13.61
N TYR A 99 -30.61 29.91 13.02
CA TYR A 99 -30.20 30.01 11.62
C TYR A 99 -31.39 29.95 10.66
N LEU A 100 -32.33 29.01 10.86
CA LEU A 100 -33.53 28.91 10.02
C LEU A 100 -34.39 30.18 10.06
N ARG A 101 -34.47 30.89 11.20
CA ARG A 101 -35.19 32.18 11.29
C ARG A 101 -34.57 33.29 10.43
N HIS A 102 -33.28 33.18 10.11
CA HIS A 102 -32.55 34.18 9.31
C HIS A 102 -32.55 33.86 7.81
N LEU A 103 -32.93 32.64 7.43
CA LEU A 103 -33.21 32.33 6.03
C LEU A 103 -34.49 33.06 5.62
N ARG A 104 -34.43 33.83 4.52
CA ARG A 104 -35.60 34.56 3.97
C ARG A 104 -36.68 33.65 3.39
N THR A 105 -36.56 32.33 3.57
CA THR A 105 -37.46 31.28 3.10
C THR A 105 -37.93 30.48 4.31
N GLU A 106 -39.24 30.42 4.56
CA GLU A 106 -39.83 29.72 5.72
C GLU A 106 -39.78 28.19 5.60
N VAL A 107 -39.44 27.69 4.41
CA VAL A 107 -39.33 26.26 4.09
C VAL A 107 -37.98 26.00 3.42
N VAL A 108 -37.17 25.13 4.03
CA VAL A 108 -36.09 24.43 3.32
C VAL A 108 -36.69 23.10 2.85
N VAL A 109 -36.28 22.61 1.67
CA VAL A 109 -36.61 21.24 1.23
C VAL A 109 -35.30 20.52 1.01
N ASP A 110 -35.14 19.39 1.67
CA ASP A 110 -34.04 18.45 1.41
C ASP A 110 -34.64 17.04 1.24
N PHE A 111 -33.85 16.11 0.74
CA PHE A 111 -34.25 14.74 0.58
C PHE A 111 -33.64 13.89 1.68
N ILE A 112 -34.50 13.23 2.44
CA ILE A 112 -34.11 12.26 3.45
C ILE A 112 -34.43 10.85 2.96
N VAL A 113 -33.59 9.92 3.36
CA VAL A 113 -33.64 8.51 3.02
C VAL A 113 -33.92 7.74 4.30
N ASP A 114 -34.99 6.95 4.29
CA ASP A 114 -35.35 6.10 5.42
C ASP A 114 -34.45 4.85 5.52
N ARG A 115 -34.83 3.91 6.41
CA ARG A 115 -34.12 2.64 6.63
C ARG A 115 -34.21 1.69 5.44
N ASP A 116 -35.28 1.78 4.66
CA ASP A 116 -35.56 0.93 3.51
C ASP A 116 -34.98 1.52 2.21
N GLY A 117 -34.31 2.67 2.29
CA GLY A 117 -33.77 3.38 1.13
C GLY A 117 -34.80 4.21 0.37
N ARG A 118 -35.99 4.41 0.91
CA ARG A 118 -37.04 5.22 0.27
C ARG A 118 -36.75 6.69 0.48
N GLU A 119 -36.80 7.44 -0.61
CA GLU A 119 -36.62 8.87 -0.58
C GLU A 119 -37.92 9.58 -0.24
N THR A 120 -37.86 10.51 0.70
CA THR A 120 -38.95 11.43 1.01
C THR A 120 -38.42 12.86 1.09
N SER A 121 -39.24 13.82 0.67
CA SER A 121 -38.91 15.23 0.86
C SER A 121 -39.12 15.59 2.33
N ALA A 122 -38.04 16.02 3.00
CA ALA A 122 -38.11 16.67 4.29
C ALA A 122 -38.39 18.15 4.05
N GLN A 123 -39.62 18.59 4.35
CA GLN A 123 -39.93 20.01 4.44
C GLN A 123 -39.59 20.51 5.85
N TYR A 124 -38.64 21.44 5.92
CA TYR A 124 -38.26 22.10 7.17
C TYR A 124 -39.15 23.34 7.33
N ASP A 125 -40.40 23.11 7.75
CA ASP A 125 -41.35 24.18 8.03
C ASP A 125 -41.07 24.82 9.40
N LEU A 126 -40.60 26.06 9.41
CA LEU A 126 -40.24 26.78 10.64
C LEU A 126 -41.40 26.85 11.66
N PRO A 127 -42.65 27.14 11.25
CA PRO A 127 -43.85 26.93 12.06
C PRO A 127 -43.94 25.55 12.73
N ALA A 128 -43.84 24.46 11.98
CA ALA A 128 -43.90 23.10 12.54
C ALA A 128 -42.77 22.82 13.54
N ILE A 129 -41.54 23.28 13.24
CA ILE A 129 -40.38 23.13 14.15
C ILE A 129 -40.59 23.94 15.44
N LYS A 130 -41.12 25.17 15.34
CA LYS A 130 -41.46 25.99 16.51
C LYS A 130 -42.52 25.31 17.37
N GLU A 131 -43.54 24.72 16.76
CA GLU A 131 -44.61 24.04 17.47
C GLU A 131 -44.13 22.75 18.15
N ALA A 132 -43.29 21.96 17.48
CA ALA A 132 -42.63 20.80 18.07
C ALA A 132 -41.73 21.20 19.25
N THR A 133 -40.97 22.30 19.12
CA THR A 133 -40.12 22.84 20.20
C THR A 133 -40.97 23.31 21.39
N LYS A 134 -42.09 23.99 21.16
CA LYS A 134 -43.02 24.40 22.23
C LYS A 134 -43.61 23.20 22.96
N LYS A 135 -44.04 22.16 22.23
CA LYS A 135 -44.54 20.91 22.82
C LYS A 135 -43.48 20.23 23.68
N GLN A 136 -42.23 20.21 23.24
CA GLN A 136 -41.11 19.69 24.02
C GLN A 136 -40.87 20.51 25.29
N VAL A 137 -40.86 21.84 25.22
CA VAL A 137 -40.73 22.70 26.41
C VAL A 137 -41.87 22.46 27.41
N ALA A 138 -43.11 22.28 26.93
CA ALA A 138 -44.27 22.00 27.77
C ALA A 138 -44.19 20.63 28.48
N GLN A 139 -43.43 19.67 27.97
CA GLN A 139 -43.21 18.36 28.60
C GLN A 139 -42.18 18.40 29.76
N GLY A 140 -41.48 19.52 29.94
CA GLY A 140 -40.45 19.69 30.97
C GLY A 140 -39.09 19.09 30.59
N ILE A 141 -38.03 19.63 31.22
CA ILE A 141 -36.62 19.33 30.88
C ILE A 141 -36.29 17.83 31.01
N ALA A 142 -36.84 17.15 32.01
CA ALA A 142 -36.60 15.73 32.23
C ALA A 142 -37.09 14.86 31.06
N ALA A 143 -38.33 15.08 30.59
CA ALA A 143 -38.91 14.35 29.47
C ALA A 143 -38.18 14.63 28.15
N VAL A 144 -37.79 15.89 27.91
CA VAL A 144 -36.99 16.27 26.73
C VAL A 144 -35.63 15.57 26.74
N THR A 145 -34.96 15.53 27.89
CA THR A 145 -33.66 14.88 28.05
C THR A 145 -33.77 13.38 27.78
N GLN A 146 -34.80 12.71 28.33
CA GLN A 146 -35.03 11.29 28.11
C GLN A 146 -35.30 10.96 26.62
N ASN A 147 -36.15 11.76 25.96
CA ASN A 147 -36.44 11.60 24.53
C ASN A 147 -35.18 11.81 23.68
N LEU A 148 -34.38 12.82 23.99
CA LEU A 148 -33.14 13.10 23.27
C LEU A 148 -32.12 11.98 23.46
N THR A 149 -31.94 11.47 24.69
CA THR A 149 -31.07 10.31 24.96
C THR A 149 -31.49 9.11 24.12
N ARG A 150 -32.78 8.80 24.06
CA ARG A 150 -33.31 7.72 23.21
C ARG A 150 -32.99 7.95 21.73
N ASN A 151 -33.21 9.17 21.24
CA ASN A 151 -32.93 9.50 19.85
C ASN A 151 -31.43 9.42 19.51
N ILE A 152 -30.55 9.84 20.42
CA ILE A 152 -29.09 9.70 20.29
C ILE A 152 -28.72 8.21 20.17
N SER A 153 -29.20 7.37 21.10
CA SER A 153 -28.97 5.92 21.04
C SER A 153 -29.44 5.30 19.72
N GLN A 154 -30.65 5.67 19.28
CA GLN A 154 -31.23 5.18 18.03
C GLN A 154 -30.37 5.60 16.83
N ARG A 155 -29.96 6.87 16.76
CA ARG A 155 -29.14 7.38 15.65
C ARG A 155 -27.74 6.75 15.61
N ILE A 156 -27.10 6.54 16.77
CA ILE A 156 -25.83 5.81 16.86
C ILE A 156 -25.99 4.38 16.33
N SER A 157 -27.05 3.68 16.72
CA SER A 157 -27.33 2.32 16.25
C SER A 157 -27.52 2.26 14.72
N GLU A 158 -28.24 3.23 14.14
CA GLU A 158 -28.42 3.28 12.69
C GLU A 158 -27.12 3.63 11.95
N PHE A 159 -26.28 4.53 12.48
CA PHE A 159 -24.94 4.76 11.94
C PHE A 159 -24.08 3.49 12.01
N GLN A 160 -24.09 2.79 13.14
CA GLN A 160 -23.35 1.55 13.34
C GLN A 160 -23.73 0.51 12.29
N LYS A 161 -25.03 0.24 12.11
CA LYS A 161 -25.53 -0.70 11.09
C LYS A 161 -25.07 -0.33 9.67
N ARG A 162 -25.12 0.97 9.31
CA ARG A 162 -24.72 1.41 7.97
C ARG A 162 -23.22 1.32 7.75
N VAL A 163 -22.41 1.63 8.76
CA VAL A 163 -20.94 1.49 8.68
C VAL A 163 -20.54 0.01 8.62
N GLU A 164 -21.15 -0.84 9.44
CA GLU A 164 -20.96 -2.30 9.39
C GLU A 164 -21.38 -2.89 8.03
N GLY A 165 -22.53 -2.45 7.49
CA GLY A 165 -22.98 -2.86 6.17
C GLY A 165 -22.04 -2.43 5.04
N LEU A 166 -21.44 -1.23 5.15
CA LEU A 166 -20.43 -0.76 4.20
C LEU A 166 -19.13 -1.57 4.32
N LEU A 167 -18.70 -1.88 5.55
CA LEU A 167 -17.55 -2.76 5.80
C LEU A 167 -17.76 -4.13 5.15
N GLU A 168 -18.94 -4.73 5.34
CA GLU A 168 -19.29 -6.03 4.76
C GLU A 168 -19.26 -6.00 3.23
N LYS A 169 -19.81 -4.95 2.61
CA LYS A 169 -19.75 -4.77 1.14
C LYS A 169 -18.31 -4.66 0.63
N GLN A 170 -17.45 -3.95 1.34
CA GLN A 170 -16.04 -3.81 0.97
C GLN A 170 -15.26 -5.11 1.13
N LEU A 171 -15.54 -5.88 2.18
CA LEU A 171 -14.98 -7.22 2.36
C LEU A 171 -15.48 -8.19 1.28
N GLN A 172 -16.75 -8.07 0.85
CA GLN A 172 -17.28 -8.84 -0.26
C GLN A 172 -16.60 -8.50 -1.59
N ALA A 173 -16.35 -7.21 -1.86
CA ALA A 173 -15.60 -6.79 -3.04
C ALA A 173 -14.17 -7.35 -3.01
N LEU A 174 -13.51 -7.34 -1.85
CA LEU A 174 -12.19 -7.96 -1.67
C LEU A 174 -12.22 -9.47 -1.88
N ARG A 175 -13.22 -10.17 -1.32
CA ARG A 175 -13.44 -11.61 -1.53
C ARG A 175 -13.49 -11.94 -3.02
N ILE A 176 -14.29 -11.20 -3.80
CA ILE A 176 -14.41 -11.43 -5.25
C ILE A 176 -13.05 -11.35 -5.94
N ILE A 177 -12.24 -10.34 -5.60
CA ILE A 177 -10.89 -10.16 -6.15
C ILE A 177 -9.99 -11.36 -5.78
N GLN A 178 -9.98 -11.75 -4.50
CA GLN A 178 -9.11 -12.83 -4.01
C GLN A 178 -9.50 -14.19 -4.62
N VAL A 179 -10.80 -14.51 -4.67
CA VAL A 179 -11.30 -15.75 -5.26
C VAL A 179 -10.99 -15.80 -6.76
N GLN A 180 -11.17 -14.69 -7.48
CA GLN A 180 -10.81 -14.60 -8.90
C GLN A 180 -9.31 -14.85 -9.12
N GLN A 181 -8.45 -14.25 -8.30
CA GLN A 181 -7.00 -14.47 -8.39
C GLN A 181 -6.59 -15.92 -8.06
N ALA A 182 -7.28 -16.56 -7.10
CA ALA A 182 -7.06 -17.96 -6.77
C ALA A 182 -7.52 -18.89 -7.92
N HIS A 183 -8.65 -18.58 -8.54
CA HIS A 183 -9.15 -19.30 -9.72
C HIS A 183 -8.16 -19.21 -10.90
N GLU A 184 -7.66 -18.01 -11.23
CA GLU A 184 -6.63 -17.84 -12.26
C GLU A 184 -5.36 -18.66 -11.98
N ALA A 185 -4.90 -18.66 -10.72
CA ALA A 185 -3.74 -19.43 -10.29
C ALA A 185 -3.97 -20.93 -10.46
N HIS A 186 -5.18 -21.41 -10.10
CA HIS A 186 -5.59 -22.80 -10.27
C HIS A 186 -5.65 -23.23 -11.74
N VAL A 187 -6.24 -22.40 -12.60
CA VAL A 187 -6.30 -22.64 -14.06
C VAL A 187 -4.89 -22.71 -14.64
N ALA A 188 -4.01 -21.79 -14.28
CA ALA A 188 -2.61 -21.80 -14.73
C ALA A 188 -1.84 -23.04 -14.25
N ALA A 189 -2.08 -23.49 -13.01
CA ALA A 189 -1.49 -24.73 -12.50
C ALA A 189 -2.01 -25.97 -13.25
N THR A 190 -3.30 -26.00 -13.55
CA THR A 190 -3.95 -27.09 -14.31
C THR A 190 -3.40 -27.17 -15.73
N GLN A 191 -3.25 -26.04 -16.42
CA GLN A 191 -2.64 -25.97 -17.75
C GLN A 191 -1.19 -26.45 -17.74
N ALA A 192 -0.41 -26.06 -16.73
CA ALA A 192 0.96 -26.52 -16.58
C ALA A 192 1.05 -28.03 -16.33
N LEU A 193 0.13 -28.61 -15.55
CA LEU A 193 0.05 -30.07 -15.37
C LEU A 193 -0.36 -30.78 -16.67
N ALA A 194 -1.30 -30.23 -17.44
CA ALA A 194 -1.71 -30.80 -18.72
C ALA A 194 -0.51 -30.92 -19.69
N PHE A 195 0.31 -29.87 -19.77
CA PHE A 195 1.55 -29.90 -20.55
C PHE A 195 2.50 -31.02 -20.06
N ILE A 196 2.68 -31.17 -18.74
CA ILE A 196 3.56 -32.21 -18.18
C ILE A 196 3.02 -33.61 -18.50
N LYS A 197 1.71 -33.81 -18.43
CA LYS A 197 1.07 -35.09 -18.78
C LYS A 197 1.26 -35.44 -20.25
N GLU A 198 1.03 -34.51 -21.16
CA GLU A 198 1.24 -34.72 -22.60
C GLU A 198 2.69 -35.14 -22.89
N ARG A 199 3.67 -34.48 -22.24
CA ARG A 199 5.09 -34.86 -22.36
C ARG A 199 5.40 -36.22 -21.76
N PHE A 200 4.77 -36.55 -20.64
CA PHE A 200 4.90 -37.85 -20.00
C PHE A 200 4.35 -38.98 -20.88
N GLU A 201 3.16 -38.81 -21.46
CA GLU A 201 2.54 -39.77 -22.37
C GLU A 201 3.40 -39.99 -23.62
N ALA A 202 3.86 -38.90 -24.24
CA ALA A 202 4.77 -38.98 -25.39
C ALA A 202 6.10 -39.69 -25.04
N TRP A 203 6.62 -39.49 -23.82
CA TRP A 203 7.79 -40.20 -23.32
C TRP A 203 7.51 -41.70 -23.14
N GLN A 204 6.34 -42.08 -22.59
CA GLN A 204 5.96 -43.48 -22.42
C GLN A 204 5.83 -44.20 -23.77
N GLU A 205 5.19 -43.59 -24.75
CA GLU A 205 5.03 -44.16 -26.10
C GLU A 205 6.39 -44.39 -26.78
N ARG A 206 7.32 -43.43 -26.62
CA ARG A 206 8.64 -43.48 -27.22
C ARG A 206 9.68 -44.27 -26.44
N SER A 207 9.46 -44.58 -25.16
CA SER A 207 10.37 -45.46 -24.39
C SER A 207 10.44 -46.89 -24.96
N SER A 208 9.59 -47.21 -25.93
CA SER A 208 9.62 -48.40 -26.80
C SER A 208 10.60 -48.30 -27.99
N ALA A 209 11.15 -47.12 -28.28
CA ALA A 209 12.03 -46.81 -29.39
C ALA A 209 13.26 -46.03 -28.88
N GLU A 210 14.48 -46.48 -29.22
CA GLU A 210 15.75 -46.09 -28.56
C GLU A 210 16.16 -44.60 -28.59
N ASP A 211 15.34 -43.65 -29.05
CA ASP A 211 15.75 -42.27 -29.35
C ASP A 211 14.83 -41.15 -28.79
N ALA A 212 14.17 -41.39 -27.66
CA ALA A 212 13.25 -40.43 -27.04
C ALA A 212 13.95 -39.28 -26.30
N SER A 213 14.59 -38.35 -27.02
CA SER A 213 15.06 -37.07 -26.44
C SER A 213 13.87 -36.18 -26.06
N TYR A 214 13.57 -36.04 -24.76
CA TYR A 214 12.69 -34.98 -24.24
C TYR A 214 13.53 -33.88 -23.59
N ASP A 215 13.06 -32.63 -23.63
CA ASP A 215 13.71 -31.50 -22.95
C ASP A 215 13.33 -31.48 -21.45
N PRO A 216 14.25 -31.87 -20.55
CA PRO A 216 14.00 -31.91 -19.12
C PRO A 216 13.70 -30.51 -18.56
N GLN A 217 14.31 -29.47 -19.15
CA GLN A 217 14.19 -28.11 -18.68
C GLN A 217 12.77 -27.58 -18.87
N SER A 218 12.12 -27.90 -19.98
CA SER A 218 10.74 -27.49 -20.23
C SER A 218 9.76 -28.04 -19.19
N ILE A 219 9.95 -29.27 -18.69
CA ILE A 219 9.06 -29.85 -17.66
C ILE A 219 9.33 -29.20 -16.30
N LEU A 220 10.60 -29.02 -15.95
CA LEU A 220 11.03 -28.32 -14.74
C LEU A 220 10.49 -26.88 -14.68
N ASP A 221 10.50 -26.15 -15.80
CA ASP A 221 9.94 -24.81 -15.88
C ASP A 221 8.43 -24.80 -15.58
N HIS A 222 7.68 -25.81 -16.03
CA HIS A 222 6.25 -25.95 -15.73
C HIS A 222 6.00 -26.37 -14.28
N LEU A 223 6.85 -27.19 -13.67
CA LEU A 223 6.80 -27.48 -12.23
C LEU A 223 7.00 -26.20 -11.41
N LEU A 224 7.98 -25.37 -11.77
CA LEU A 224 8.21 -24.08 -11.12
C LEU A 224 7.06 -23.09 -11.32
N LYS A 225 6.34 -23.16 -12.46
CA LYS A 225 5.10 -22.40 -12.66
C LYS A 225 4.01 -22.85 -11.68
N ILE A 226 3.80 -24.16 -11.49
CA ILE A 226 2.82 -24.69 -10.54
C ILE A 226 3.16 -24.24 -9.11
N GLU A 227 4.42 -24.37 -8.70
CA GLU A 227 4.88 -23.92 -7.36
C GLU A 227 4.66 -22.41 -7.16
N LYS A 228 4.90 -21.60 -8.21
CA LYS A 228 4.60 -20.15 -8.16
C LYS A 228 3.12 -19.90 -7.91
N GLN A 229 2.22 -20.64 -8.56
CA GLN A 229 0.77 -20.48 -8.36
C GLN A 229 0.34 -20.93 -6.97
N GLN A 230 0.92 -22.02 -6.45
CA GLN A 230 0.67 -22.46 -5.08
C GLN A 230 1.05 -21.35 -4.07
N LYS A 231 2.25 -20.78 -4.18
CA LYS A 231 2.71 -19.68 -3.31
C LYS A 231 1.80 -18.45 -3.40
N ARG A 232 1.29 -18.14 -4.60
CA ARG A 232 0.30 -17.07 -4.80
C ARG A 232 -0.98 -17.36 -3.99
N ILE A 233 -1.52 -18.57 -4.08
CA ILE A 233 -2.74 -18.95 -3.33
C ILE A 233 -2.47 -18.97 -1.83
N GLN A 234 -1.34 -19.50 -1.36
CA GLN A 234 -0.96 -19.47 0.06
C GLN A 234 -0.92 -18.03 0.61
N THR A 235 -0.40 -17.09 -0.18
CA THR A 235 -0.40 -15.66 0.19
C THR A 235 -1.83 -15.14 0.36
N LEU A 236 -2.75 -15.51 -0.53
CA LEU A 236 -4.16 -15.13 -0.44
C LEU A 236 -4.83 -15.75 0.80
N VAL A 237 -4.55 -17.02 1.10
CA VAL A 237 -5.04 -17.70 2.32
C VAL A 237 -4.57 -16.98 3.59
N MET A 238 -3.28 -16.62 3.66
CA MET A 238 -2.74 -15.86 4.80
C MET A 238 -3.40 -14.48 4.94
N GLN A 239 -3.58 -13.76 3.84
CA GLN A 239 -4.28 -12.46 3.84
C GLN A 239 -5.73 -12.59 4.30
N ALA A 240 -6.45 -13.62 3.84
CA ALA A 240 -7.81 -13.90 4.28
C ALA A 240 -7.85 -14.28 5.77
N GLY A 241 -6.87 -15.04 6.26
CA GLY A 241 -6.71 -15.32 7.70
C GLY A 241 -6.54 -14.05 8.53
N HIS A 242 -5.69 -13.12 8.08
CA HIS A 242 -5.53 -11.82 8.74
C HIS A 242 -6.84 -11.01 8.75
N ASN A 243 -7.59 -11.01 7.65
CA ASN A 243 -8.89 -10.33 7.59
C ASN A 243 -9.91 -10.96 8.54
N ARG A 244 -9.96 -12.29 8.61
CA ARG A 244 -10.83 -13.01 9.56
C ARG A 244 -10.58 -12.57 11.00
N ASP A 245 -9.30 -12.47 11.37
CA ASP A 245 -8.89 -12.13 12.73
C ASP A 245 -9.10 -10.62 13.02
N THR A 246 -8.93 -9.77 12.01
CA THR A 246 -9.14 -8.30 12.12
C THR A 246 -10.63 -7.92 12.15
N TYR A 247 -11.49 -8.67 11.44
CA TYR A 247 -12.92 -8.38 11.29
C TYR A 247 -13.77 -9.55 11.81
N PRO A 248 -13.75 -9.86 13.12
CA PRO A 248 -14.40 -11.05 13.68
C PRO A 248 -15.93 -11.05 13.51
N GLY A 249 -16.55 -9.87 13.42
CA GLY A 249 -18.00 -9.73 13.22
C GLY A 249 -18.48 -9.85 11.76
N SER A 250 -17.57 -9.93 10.78
CA SER A 250 -17.93 -10.02 9.37
C SER A 250 -18.12 -11.46 8.92
N ALA A 251 -19.30 -11.81 8.42
CA ALA A 251 -19.58 -13.13 7.87
C ALA A 251 -18.72 -13.42 6.63
N THR A 252 -18.48 -12.40 5.80
CA THR A 252 -17.57 -12.52 4.65
C THR A 252 -16.15 -12.84 5.10
N ALA A 253 -15.60 -12.10 6.06
CA ALA A 253 -14.24 -12.36 6.55
C ALA A 253 -14.07 -13.78 7.14
N GLN A 254 -15.11 -14.33 7.76
CA GLN A 254 -15.08 -15.70 8.31
C GLN A 254 -15.09 -16.79 7.23
N SER A 255 -15.73 -16.57 6.08
CA SER A 255 -15.93 -17.62 5.06
C SER A 255 -14.78 -17.73 4.05
N VAL A 256 -14.11 -16.63 3.71
CA VAL A 256 -13.08 -16.58 2.66
C VAL A 256 -11.90 -17.54 2.89
N PRO A 257 -11.34 -17.68 4.11
CA PRO A 257 -10.19 -18.58 4.33
C PRO A 257 -10.47 -20.02 3.94
N GLY A 258 -11.68 -20.52 4.25
CA GLY A 258 -12.09 -21.89 3.90
C GLY A 258 -12.21 -22.08 2.39
N GLU A 259 -12.81 -21.12 1.70
CA GLU A 259 -12.92 -21.13 0.22
C GLU A 259 -11.53 -21.13 -0.44
N LEU A 260 -10.60 -20.28 0.00
CA LEU A 260 -9.25 -20.23 -0.54
C LEU A 260 -8.40 -21.46 -0.18
N ALA A 261 -8.66 -22.10 0.97
CA ALA A 261 -8.00 -23.34 1.35
C ALA A 261 -8.31 -24.47 0.36
N THR A 262 -9.55 -24.56 -0.16
CA THR A 262 -9.90 -25.57 -1.18
C THR A 262 -9.09 -25.39 -2.47
N PHE A 263 -8.85 -24.15 -2.91
CA PHE A 263 -7.97 -23.87 -4.04
C PHE A 263 -6.52 -24.27 -3.75
N ASN A 264 -6.04 -23.99 -2.54
CA ASN A 264 -4.67 -24.33 -2.12
C ASN A 264 -4.46 -25.84 -2.15
N ASP A 265 -5.36 -26.61 -1.54
CA ASP A 265 -5.28 -28.08 -1.49
C ASP A 265 -5.33 -28.69 -2.90
N SER A 266 -6.17 -28.12 -3.77
CA SER A 266 -6.25 -28.54 -5.18
C SER A 266 -4.94 -28.30 -5.92
N VAL A 267 -4.33 -27.10 -5.80
CA VAL A 267 -3.05 -26.80 -6.46
C VAL A 267 -1.90 -27.60 -5.86
N GLU A 268 -1.91 -27.89 -4.56
CA GLU A 268 -0.94 -28.79 -3.94
C GLU A 268 -1.05 -30.21 -4.50
N ALA A 269 -2.27 -30.74 -4.68
CA ALA A 269 -2.47 -32.03 -5.31
C ALA A 269 -1.97 -32.06 -6.77
N ILE A 270 -2.19 -30.97 -7.53
CA ILE A 270 -1.65 -30.78 -8.88
C ILE A 270 -0.12 -30.83 -8.85
N GLN A 271 0.52 -30.12 -7.92
CA GLN A 271 1.97 -30.10 -7.78
C GLN A 271 2.54 -31.48 -7.44
N ARG A 272 1.93 -32.19 -6.47
CA ARG A 272 2.34 -33.55 -6.08
C ARG A 272 2.25 -34.51 -7.25
N HIS A 273 1.18 -34.43 -8.05
CA HIS A 273 1.02 -35.25 -9.23
C HIS A 273 2.08 -34.93 -10.30
N ALA A 274 2.29 -33.65 -10.61
CA ALA A 274 3.29 -33.23 -11.58
C ALA A 274 4.71 -33.70 -11.18
N LEU A 275 5.05 -33.60 -9.89
CA LEU A 275 6.33 -34.05 -9.36
C LEU A 275 6.51 -35.57 -9.52
N LYS A 276 5.46 -36.35 -9.24
CA LYS A 276 5.48 -37.81 -9.43
C LYS A 276 5.72 -38.20 -10.88
N LEU A 277 5.06 -37.53 -11.84
CA LEU A 277 5.28 -37.79 -13.27
C LEU A 277 6.73 -37.50 -13.65
N TRP A 278 7.25 -36.36 -13.21
CA TRP A 278 8.65 -35.97 -13.43
C TRP A 278 9.66 -36.97 -12.87
N GLN A 279 9.46 -37.43 -11.64
CA GLN A 279 10.33 -38.43 -11.00
C GLN A 279 10.35 -39.74 -11.80
N THR A 280 9.21 -40.18 -12.32
CA THR A 280 9.13 -41.36 -13.17
C THR A 280 9.94 -41.21 -14.47
N MET A 281 9.97 -40.01 -15.07
CA MET A 281 10.73 -39.77 -16.32
C MET A 281 12.25 -39.70 -16.13
N GLN A 282 12.74 -39.36 -14.94
CA GLN A 282 14.15 -39.05 -14.67
C GLN A 282 14.90 -40.18 -13.93
N GLY A 283 14.20 -41.18 -13.41
CA GLY A 283 14.80 -42.14 -12.48
C GLY A 283 15.16 -41.49 -11.14
N VAL A 284 15.60 -42.31 -10.17
CA VAL A 284 15.69 -41.99 -8.73
C VAL A 284 16.62 -40.80 -8.37
N THR A 285 17.32 -40.18 -9.32
CA THR A 285 18.14 -38.97 -9.14
C THR A 285 17.39 -37.62 -9.24
N ALA A 286 16.08 -37.65 -9.46
CA ALA A 286 15.27 -36.46 -9.78
C ALA A 286 15.09 -35.46 -8.62
N GLU A 287 15.10 -35.91 -7.37
CA GLU A 287 14.84 -35.04 -6.21
C GLU A 287 16.02 -34.10 -5.91
N GLU A 288 17.25 -34.59 -6.07
CA GLU A 288 18.48 -33.79 -5.99
C GLU A 288 18.59 -32.80 -7.14
N GLN A 289 18.24 -33.20 -8.38
CA GLN A 289 18.23 -32.30 -9.52
C GLN A 289 17.12 -31.24 -9.43
N ALA A 290 15.94 -31.62 -8.93
CA ALA A 290 14.85 -30.67 -8.66
C ALA A 290 15.21 -29.73 -7.51
N ALA A 291 15.88 -30.20 -6.46
CA ALA A 291 16.39 -29.37 -5.36
C ALA A 291 17.44 -28.38 -5.86
N ALA A 292 18.44 -28.83 -6.63
CA ALA A 292 19.46 -27.98 -7.24
C ALA A 292 18.85 -26.96 -8.22
N ALA A 293 17.84 -27.36 -9.00
CA ALA A 293 17.10 -26.45 -9.87
C ALA A 293 16.27 -25.42 -9.09
N ARG A 294 15.63 -25.82 -7.98
CA ARG A 294 14.91 -24.92 -7.06
C ARG A 294 15.88 -23.91 -6.46
N GLU A 295 17.05 -24.34 -6.01
CA GLU A 295 18.09 -23.47 -5.47
C GLU A 295 18.58 -22.48 -6.53
N ARG A 296 18.89 -22.95 -7.74
CA ARG A 296 19.29 -22.07 -8.87
C ARG A 296 18.19 -21.07 -9.26
N SER A 297 16.93 -21.50 -9.30
CA SER A 297 15.78 -20.64 -9.60
C SER A 297 15.53 -19.61 -8.51
N SER A 298 15.63 -20.01 -7.24
CA SER A 298 15.53 -19.14 -6.06
C SER A 298 16.65 -18.09 -6.06
N ALA A 299 17.90 -18.52 -6.27
CA ALA A 299 19.06 -17.63 -6.38
C ALA A 299 18.90 -16.62 -7.53
N LYS A 300 18.46 -17.07 -8.72
CA LYS A 300 18.17 -16.18 -9.86
C LYS A 300 17.07 -15.16 -9.53
N LYS A 301 16.00 -15.57 -8.85
CA LYS A 301 14.91 -14.67 -8.42
C LYS A 301 15.40 -13.64 -7.41
N ALA A 302 16.17 -14.06 -6.40
CA ALA A 302 16.76 -13.17 -5.42
C ALA A 302 17.70 -12.15 -6.07
N LEU A 303 18.55 -12.58 -7.02
CA LEU A 303 19.41 -11.68 -7.80
C LEU A 303 18.60 -10.69 -8.64
N LYS A 304 17.52 -11.13 -9.31
CA LYS A 304 16.61 -10.24 -10.03
C LYS A 304 15.97 -9.21 -9.12
N HIS A 305 15.49 -9.62 -7.95
CA HIS A 305 14.88 -8.71 -6.99
C HIS A 305 15.86 -7.61 -6.52
N LYS A 306 17.09 -7.99 -6.17
CA LYS A 306 18.13 -7.04 -5.79
C LYS A 306 18.49 -6.09 -6.93
N LEU A 307 18.57 -6.59 -8.17
CA LEU A 307 18.81 -5.75 -9.33
C LEU A 307 17.64 -4.79 -9.59
N ASP A 308 16.39 -5.24 -9.47
CA ASP A 308 15.20 -4.38 -9.54
C ASP A 308 15.25 -3.27 -8.50
N ARG A 309 15.74 -3.58 -7.29
CA ARG A 309 15.92 -2.59 -6.24
C ARG A 309 16.97 -1.53 -6.60
N ILE A 310 18.08 -1.95 -7.19
CA ILE A 310 19.12 -1.05 -7.70
C ILE A 310 18.58 -0.16 -8.83
N ILE A 311 17.87 -0.74 -9.80
CA ILE A 311 17.24 -0.01 -10.90
C ILE A 311 16.28 1.03 -10.35
N LYS A 312 15.43 0.65 -9.39
CA LYS A 312 14.52 1.58 -8.73
C LYS A 312 15.25 2.71 -8.03
N LEU A 313 16.31 2.41 -7.26
CA LEU A 313 17.11 3.42 -6.57
C LEU A 313 17.69 4.47 -7.55
N VAL A 314 18.24 4.03 -8.70
CA VAL A 314 18.75 4.94 -9.73
C VAL A 314 17.60 5.72 -10.39
N GLY A 315 16.46 5.06 -10.64
CA GLY A 315 15.27 5.65 -11.25
C GLY A 315 14.62 6.74 -10.41
N ASP A 316 14.42 6.48 -9.12
CA ASP A 316 13.86 7.43 -8.15
C ASP A 316 14.74 8.69 -8.08
N TYR A 317 16.07 8.51 -8.01
CA TYR A 317 17.02 9.63 -8.02
C TYR A 317 17.00 10.43 -9.34
N ALA A 318 16.91 9.74 -10.49
CA ALA A 318 16.81 10.39 -11.79
C ALA A 318 15.52 11.22 -11.93
N ALA A 319 14.40 10.72 -11.39
CA ALA A 319 13.12 11.44 -11.37
C ALA A 319 13.20 12.71 -10.52
N GLU A 320 13.79 12.62 -9.33
CA GLU A 320 14.02 13.76 -8.43
C GLU A 320 14.87 14.85 -9.11
N LEU A 321 15.98 14.46 -9.76
CA LEU A 321 16.81 15.40 -10.54
C LEU A 321 16.02 16.08 -11.67
N LYS A 322 15.09 15.36 -12.32
CA LYS A 322 14.23 15.89 -13.39
C LYS A 322 13.14 16.83 -12.84
N GLU A 323 12.61 16.58 -11.65
CA GLU A 323 11.66 17.49 -10.98
C GLU A 323 12.33 18.77 -10.48
N GLU A 324 13.50 18.66 -9.86
CA GLU A 324 14.29 19.83 -9.46
C GLU A 324 14.62 20.74 -10.65
N LYS A 325 14.81 20.16 -11.84
CA LYS A 325 15.02 20.90 -13.08
C LYS A 325 13.80 21.74 -13.49
N LYS A 326 12.57 21.36 -13.09
CA LYS A 326 11.31 22.05 -13.43
C LYS A 326 10.91 23.13 -12.41
N SER A 327 11.36 23.02 -11.16
CA SER A 327 10.85 23.80 -10.01
C SER A 327 11.58 25.12 -9.73
N TRP A 328 12.73 25.38 -10.37
CA TRP A 328 13.61 26.50 -9.98
C TRP A 328 13.41 27.78 -10.81
N SER A 329 13.29 28.91 -10.10
CA SER A 329 13.11 30.26 -10.63
C SER A 329 14.39 30.82 -11.27
N TYR A 330 14.16 31.75 -12.21
CA TYR A 330 15.02 32.31 -13.26
C TYR A 330 16.41 32.90 -12.87
N PHE A 331 16.89 32.83 -11.62
CA PHE A 331 18.02 33.65 -11.13
C PHE A 331 19.42 32.98 -11.01
N PHE A 332 19.60 31.66 -11.20
CA PHE A 332 20.91 30.97 -11.09
C PHE A 332 21.36 30.23 -12.38
N ASN A 333 21.10 30.81 -13.55
CA ASN A 333 20.63 30.07 -14.72
C ASN A 333 21.66 29.59 -15.79
N VAL A 334 22.96 29.43 -15.52
CA VAL A 334 23.89 28.94 -16.60
C VAL A 334 24.90 27.88 -16.14
N PHE A 335 25.63 28.08 -15.04
CA PHE A 335 26.74 27.19 -14.66
C PHE A 335 26.31 25.82 -14.08
N HIS A 336 25.08 25.69 -13.59
CA HIS A 336 24.60 24.47 -12.93
C HIS A 336 23.73 23.58 -13.81
N TRP A 337 23.25 24.10 -14.94
CA TRP A 337 22.35 23.38 -15.84
C TRP A 337 23.07 22.23 -16.57
N SER A 338 24.24 22.51 -17.14
CA SER A 338 25.09 21.52 -17.81
C SER A 338 25.50 20.36 -16.88
N ARG A 339 25.84 20.66 -15.62
CA ARG A 339 26.21 19.63 -14.63
C ARG A 339 25.03 18.75 -14.24
N LYS A 340 23.83 19.31 -14.03
CA LYS A 340 22.63 18.51 -13.75
C LYS A 340 22.24 17.65 -14.95
N GLU A 341 22.37 18.17 -16.17
CA GLU A 341 22.12 17.42 -17.40
C GLU A 341 23.08 16.24 -17.58
N ALA A 342 24.37 16.43 -17.30
CA ALA A 342 25.34 15.34 -17.31
C ALA A 342 24.99 14.23 -16.31
N LYS A 343 24.46 14.59 -15.13
CA LYS A 343 24.02 13.62 -14.09
C LYS A 343 22.75 12.89 -14.49
N ILE A 344 21.75 13.60 -15.02
CA ILE A 344 20.52 13.00 -15.56
C ILE A 344 20.88 12.00 -16.66
N LYS A 345 21.74 12.41 -17.61
CA LYS A 345 22.19 11.53 -18.69
C LYS A 345 22.93 10.30 -18.18
N TYR A 346 23.85 10.46 -17.21
CA TYR A 346 24.53 9.34 -16.57
C TYR A 346 23.52 8.35 -15.95
N CYS A 347 22.49 8.84 -15.25
CA CYS A 347 21.47 7.97 -14.70
C CYS A 347 20.65 7.26 -15.78
N ASP A 348 20.27 7.95 -16.85
CA ASP A 348 19.53 7.35 -17.97
C ASP A 348 20.38 6.26 -18.68
N ASP A 349 21.67 6.52 -18.92
CA ASP A 349 22.60 5.54 -19.50
C ASP A 349 22.83 4.34 -18.56
N LEU A 350 22.97 4.59 -17.25
CA LEU A 350 23.10 3.52 -16.24
C LEU A 350 21.84 2.65 -16.14
N LEU A 351 20.65 3.26 -16.19
CA LEU A 351 19.38 2.54 -16.18
C LEU A 351 19.23 1.64 -17.40
N ARG A 352 19.64 2.11 -18.59
CA ARG A 352 19.65 1.28 -19.81
C ARG A 352 20.52 0.04 -19.61
N GLU A 353 21.78 0.22 -19.21
CA GLU A 353 22.72 -0.90 -19.05
C GLU A 353 22.25 -1.91 -17.97
N LEU A 354 21.71 -1.42 -16.85
CA LEU A 354 21.17 -2.29 -15.80
C LEU A 354 19.91 -3.05 -16.26
N SER A 355 19.05 -2.41 -17.05
CA SER A 355 17.83 -3.02 -17.59
C SER A 355 18.16 -4.10 -18.63
N GLU A 356 19.14 -3.86 -19.50
CA GLU A 356 19.62 -4.88 -20.44
C GLU A 356 20.27 -6.07 -19.71
N ALA A 357 21.07 -5.81 -18.68
CA ALA A 357 21.72 -6.85 -17.89
C ALA A 357 20.71 -7.70 -17.10
N ARG A 358 19.58 -7.12 -16.68
CA ARG A 358 18.49 -7.80 -15.98
C ARG A 358 17.86 -8.92 -16.79
N GLU A 359 17.71 -8.74 -18.10
CA GLU A 359 17.10 -9.76 -18.97
C GLU A 359 18.01 -10.99 -19.10
N ASN A 360 19.33 -10.78 -19.01
CA ASN A 360 20.34 -11.83 -19.19
C ASN A 360 20.88 -12.43 -17.87
N ILE A 361 20.33 -12.06 -16.72
CA ILE A 361 20.84 -12.49 -15.42
C ILE A 361 20.64 -14.00 -15.20
N THR A 362 21.67 -14.65 -14.67
CA THR A 362 21.69 -16.09 -14.32
C THR A 362 21.91 -16.29 -12.81
N HIS A 363 21.71 -17.51 -12.32
CA HIS A 363 21.93 -17.85 -10.91
C HIS A 363 23.38 -17.68 -10.45
N ALA A 364 24.34 -17.74 -11.38
CA ALA A 364 25.77 -17.57 -11.11
C ALA A 364 26.24 -16.11 -11.29
N THR A 365 25.33 -15.17 -11.58
CA THR A 365 25.69 -13.78 -11.84
C THR A 365 26.16 -13.08 -10.57
N ASN A 366 27.37 -12.53 -10.60
CA ASN A 366 27.86 -11.66 -9.54
C ASN A 366 27.28 -10.25 -9.72
N LEU A 367 26.32 -9.89 -8.87
CA LEU A 367 25.59 -8.63 -8.94
C LEU A 367 26.52 -7.40 -8.84
N ARG A 368 27.58 -7.48 -8.03
CA ARG A 368 28.55 -6.37 -7.86
C ARG A 368 29.33 -6.13 -9.16
N VAL A 369 29.78 -7.20 -9.81
CA VAL A 369 30.50 -7.10 -11.08
C VAL A 369 29.60 -6.50 -12.15
N LEU A 370 28.34 -6.94 -12.21
CA LEU A 370 27.35 -6.42 -13.15
C LEU A 370 27.14 -4.91 -12.97
N VAL A 371 26.91 -4.44 -11.75
CA VAL A 371 26.71 -3.01 -11.45
C VAL A 371 27.95 -2.20 -11.80
N ARG A 372 29.15 -2.70 -11.48
CA ARG A 372 30.41 -2.03 -11.82
C ARG A 372 30.60 -1.90 -13.33
N VAL A 373 30.27 -2.93 -14.10
CA VAL A 373 30.34 -2.87 -15.58
C VAL A 373 29.35 -1.86 -16.14
N ALA A 374 28.10 -1.85 -15.64
CA ALA A 374 27.09 -0.89 -16.04
C ALA A 374 27.52 0.56 -15.72
N HIS A 375 28.06 0.78 -14.51
CA HIS A 375 28.65 2.06 -14.11
C HIS A 375 29.77 2.48 -15.06
N GLN A 376 30.73 1.59 -15.35
CA GLN A 376 31.88 1.92 -16.19
C GLN A 376 31.43 2.36 -17.59
N LYS A 377 30.50 1.64 -18.20
CA LYS A 377 29.95 2.00 -19.51
C LYS A 377 29.24 3.36 -19.48
N ALA A 378 28.36 3.59 -18.51
CA ALA A 378 27.64 4.86 -18.37
C ALA A 378 28.60 6.04 -18.10
N TYR A 379 29.65 5.81 -17.30
CA TYR A 379 30.68 6.80 -17.01
C TYR A 379 31.55 7.12 -18.24
N GLU A 380 31.94 6.11 -19.01
CA GLU A 380 32.73 6.28 -20.23
C GLU A 380 31.97 6.99 -21.35
N GLN A 381 30.66 6.76 -21.47
CA GLN A 381 29.78 7.41 -22.44
C GLN A 381 29.51 8.89 -22.11
N SER A 382 29.79 9.33 -20.88
CA SER A 382 29.61 10.72 -20.48
C SER A 382 30.70 11.64 -21.02
N LYS A 383 30.27 12.75 -21.63
CA LYS A 383 31.16 13.83 -22.08
C LYS A 383 31.69 14.68 -20.92
N ASP A 384 31.00 14.68 -19.76
CA ASP A 384 31.39 15.44 -18.57
C ASP A 384 31.58 14.50 -17.37
N LYS A 385 32.68 13.75 -17.42
CA LYS A 385 33.11 12.84 -16.35
C LYS A 385 33.37 13.58 -15.04
N SER A 386 33.84 14.82 -15.13
CA SER A 386 34.13 15.67 -13.97
C SER A 386 32.85 16.00 -13.19
N ALA A 387 31.74 16.28 -13.88
CA ALA A 387 30.46 16.58 -13.24
C ALA A 387 29.86 15.36 -12.52
N ILE A 388 30.09 14.15 -13.04
CA ILE A 388 29.61 12.90 -12.42
C ILE A 388 30.29 12.67 -11.06
N MET A 389 31.61 12.94 -10.98
CA MET A 389 32.41 12.70 -9.78
C MET A 389 32.53 13.94 -8.85
N ALA A 390 31.96 15.08 -9.25
CA ALA A 390 32.01 16.30 -8.46
C ALA A 390 31.08 16.24 -7.25
N GLY A 391 31.67 16.31 -6.05
CA GLY A 391 30.99 16.64 -4.79
C GLY A 391 31.14 18.12 -4.47
N GLY A 392 30.09 18.78 -3.99
CA GLY A 392 30.13 20.19 -3.62
C GLY A 392 29.13 20.52 -2.50
N SER A 393 29.23 21.73 -1.92
CA SER A 393 28.35 22.26 -0.84
C SER A 393 26.87 22.44 -1.23
N TYR A 394 26.44 21.87 -2.36
CA TYR A 394 25.09 22.01 -2.88
C TYR A 394 24.35 20.68 -2.77
N VAL A 395 23.15 20.74 -2.18
CA VAL A 395 22.31 19.59 -1.79
C VAL A 395 22.11 18.55 -2.92
N GLY A 396 22.00 18.97 -4.19
CA GLY A 396 21.86 18.04 -5.32
C GLY A 396 23.15 17.36 -5.80
N THR A 397 24.35 17.87 -5.46
CA THR A 397 25.63 17.34 -5.98
C THR A 397 26.22 16.20 -5.16
N SER A 398 25.99 16.18 -3.86
CA SER A 398 26.40 15.09 -2.95
C SER A 398 25.50 13.85 -3.03
N ARG A 399 24.26 13.99 -3.52
CA ARG A 399 23.33 12.86 -3.66
C ARG A 399 23.78 11.84 -4.70
N LEU A 400 24.37 12.24 -5.83
CA LEU A 400 24.90 11.29 -6.83
C LEU A 400 26.07 10.46 -6.28
N LEU A 401 26.98 11.08 -5.52
CA LEU A 401 28.06 10.34 -4.85
C LEU A 401 27.49 9.37 -3.80
N SER A 402 26.42 9.75 -3.12
CA SER A 402 25.73 8.86 -2.17
C SER A 402 25.09 7.67 -2.88
N LEU A 403 24.42 7.91 -4.02
CA LEU A 403 23.91 6.86 -4.90
C LEU A 403 25.04 5.93 -5.34
N GLN A 404 26.14 6.47 -5.87
CA GLN A 404 27.28 5.66 -6.32
C GLN A 404 27.91 4.85 -5.18
N ARG A 405 27.94 5.37 -3.95
CA ARG A 405 28.39 4.62 -2.76
C ARG A 405 27.44 3.47 -2.44
N LEU A 406 26.12 3.68 -2.48
CA LEU A 406 25.13 2.61 -2.32
C LEU A 406 25.28 1.52 -3.39
N LEU A 407 25.68 1.90 -4.60
CA LEU A 407 26.03 0.99 -5.71
C LEU A 407 27.41 0.32 -5.57
N ASP A 408 28.10 0.52 -4.45
CA ASP A 408 29.46 0.01 -4.17
C ASP A 408 30.52 0.43 -5.21
N ILE A 409 30.44 1.67 -5.71
CA ILE A 409 31.42 2.21 -6.64
C ILE A 409 32.62 2.77 -5.86
N GLU A 410 33.77 2.08 -5.94
CA GLU A 410 34.96 2.39 -5.14
C GLU A 410 35.43 3.85 -5.32
N SER A 411 35.38 4.38 -6.56
CA SER A 411 35.80 5.76 -6.85
C SER A 411 34.96 6.79 -6.08
N ALA A 412 33.68 6.53 -5.81
CA ALA A 412 32.80 7.46 -5.09
C ALA A 412 33.14 7.62 -3.60
N TRP A 413 33.87 6.65 -3.02
CA TRP A 413 34.38 6.74 -1.64
C TRP A 413 35.65 7.59 -1.53
N GLN A 414 36.36 7.76 -2.64
CA GLN A 414 37.57 8.57 -2.72
C GLN A 414 37.25 10.04 -3.06
N HIS A 415 36.03 10.33 -3.51
CA HIS A 415 35.55 11.65 -3.90
C HIS A 415 34.57 12.24 -2.88
N GLY A 416 34.41 13.58 -2.89
CA GLY A 416 33.48 14.31 -2.01
C GLY A 416 34.06 14.75 -0.66
N LYS A 417 35.37 14.61 -0.44
CA LYS A 417 36.06 15.07 0.77
C LYS A 417 36.52 16.52 0.62
N SER A 418 36.06 17.41 1.50
CA SER A 418 36.50 18.82 1.52
C SER A 418 37.57 19.03 2.59
N LYS A 419 38.57 19.86 2.29
CA LYS A 419 39.52 20.40 3.28
C LYS A 419 39.04 21.79 3.67
N PHE A 420 38.61 21.97 4.93
CA PHE A 420 38.19 23.28 5.43
C PHE A 420 39.37 23.97 6.13
N GLY A 421 39.87 25.04 5.54
CA GLY A 421 40.87 25.94 6.12
C GLY A 421 42.31 25.44 6.14
N PHE A 422 43.25 26.39 6.12
CA PHE A 422 44.71 26.22 6.04
C PHE A 422 45.35 25.42 7.21
N PHE A 423 44.57 24.96 8.20
CA PHE A 423 45.03 24.29 9.43
C PHE A 423 44.50 22.85 9.63
N CYS A 424 43.63 22.33 8.76
CA CYS A 424 43.12 20.95 8.88
C CYS A 424 43.89 19.99 7.96
N THR A 425 44.69 19.11 8.54
CA THR A 425 45.48 18.09 7.80
C THR A 425 44.65 16.88 7.36
N THR A 426 43.44 16.71 7.88
CA THR A 426 42.53 15.60 7.56
C THR A 426 41.40 16.06 6.63
N ALA A 427 41.32 15.43 5.45
CA ALA A 427 40.20 15.62 4.53
C ALA A 427 38.92 15.03 5.14
N SER A 428 37.82 15.77 5.10
CA SER A 428 36.60 15.45 5.85
C SER A 428 35.41 15.27 4.90
N ASP A 429 34.60 14.22 5.09
CA ASP A 429 33.37 13.92 4.30
C ASP A 429 32.21 14.91 4.58
N PHE A 430 32.50 16.08 5.16
CA PHE A 430 31.53 16.88 5.92
C PHE A 430 30.64 17.85 5.11
N HIS A 431 30.83 18.01 3.80
CA HIS A 431 29.98 18.91 3.00
C HIS A 431 29.17 18.16 1.95
N GLY A 432 27.84 18.20 2.14
CA GLY A 432 26.82 17.60 1.27
C GLY A 432 26.42 16.16 1.64
N LEU A 433 27.35 15.34 2.14
CA LEU A 433 27.09 13.92 2.48
C LEU A 433 26.49 13.72 3.89
N LYS A 434 26.63 14.68 4.79
CA LYS A 434 25.99 14.64 6.12
C LYS A 434 24.47 14.70 6.02
N ALA A 435 23.98 15.33 4.96
CA ALA A 435 22.57 15.39 4.63
C ALA A 435 22.06 14.00 4.21
N THR A 436 22.81 13.26 3.39
CA THR A 436 22.37 11.97 2.86
C THR A 436 22.65 10.76 3.77
N GLY A 437 23.45 10.93 4.82
CA GLY A 437 23.74 9.88 5.81
C GLY A 437 24.69 8.77 5.35
N ILE A 438 25.20 8.79 4.11
CA ILE A 438 26.09 7.75 3.54
C ILE A 438 27.57 8.19 3.69
N ILE A 439 28.04 8.27 4.93
CA ILE A 439 29.43 8.58 5.30
C ILE A 439 30.05 7.37 5.99
N GLU A 440 31.19 6.89 5.50
CA GLU A 440 31.89 5.80 6.16
C GLU A 440 32.39 6.24 7.55
N THR A 441 31.95 5.54 8.57
CA THR A 441 32.39 5.71 9.95
C THR A 441 33.62 4.83 10.21
N LYS A 442 34.41 5.14 11.25
CA LYS A 442 35.65 4.38 11.56
C LYS A 442 35.43 2.89 11.80
N ASP A 443 34.19 2.47 12.08
CA ASP A 443 33.76 1.09 12.34
C ASP A 443 33.40 0.30 11.07
N GLY A 444 33.46 0.92 9.88
CA GLY A 444 33.24 0.21 8.61
C GLY A 444 31.77 -0.16 8.36
N LYS A 445 30.82 0.39 9.12
CA LYS A 445 29.43 -0.11 9.18
C LYS A 445 28.72 0.02 7.83
N ILE A 446 28.85 1.15 7.14
CA ILE A 446 28.09 1.41 5.91
C ILE A 446 28.57 0.49 4.78
N ARG A 447 29.88 0.44 4.51
CA ARG A 447 30.46 -0.52 3.57
C ARG A 447 30.11 -1.96 3.91
N ARG A 448 30.02 -2.33 5.19
CA ARG A 448 29.60 -3.67 5.60
C ARG A 448 28.15 -3.97 5.20
N VAL A 449 27.21 -3.06 5.46
CA VAL A 449 25.80 -3.22 5.05
C VAL A 449 25.68 -3.35 3.53
N ILE A 450 26.38 -2.49 2.77
CA ILE A 450 26.40 -2.54 1.31
C ILE A 450 27.02 -3.86 0.83
N ASN A 451 28.16 -4.28 1.39
CA ASN A 451 28.80 -5.55 1.06
C ASN A 451 27.86 -6.74 1.31
N ASN A 452 27.18 -6.74 2.45
CA ASN A 452 26.23 -7.78 2.83
C ASN A 452 25.04 -7.83 1.85
N PHE A 453 24.50 -6.69 1.42
CA PHE A 453 23.47 -6.67 0.38
C PHE A 453 23.91 -7.39 -0.90
N TYR A 454 25.15 -7.18 -1.35
CA TYR A 454 25.71 -7.86 -2.52
C TYR A 454 26.07 -9.34 -2.28
N GLN A 455 26.30 -9.79 -1.03
CA GLN A 455 26.73 -11.16 -0.67
C GLN A 455 25.57 -12.08 -0.21
N GLY A 456 24.61 -11.58 0.57
CA GLY A 456 23.22 -12.06 0.66
C GLY A 456 22.73 -12.78 1.93
N THR A 457 21.63 -12.27 2.50
CA THR A 457 20.39 -12.89 3.05
C THR A 457 19.29 -11.80 3.17
N GLU A 458 18.00 -12.11 3.40
CA GLU A 458 16.91 -11.12 3.53
C GLU A 458 17.07 -10.16 4.73
N ALA A 459 17.54 -10.68 5.87
CA ALA A 459 17.83 -9.85 7.05
C ALA A 459 18.88 -8.75 6.77
N GLN A 460 19.72 -8.94 5.75
CA GLN A 460 20.73 -7.97 5.33
C GLN A 460 20.17 -6.92 4.34
N GLU A 461 19.02 -7.19 3.73
CA GLU A 461 18.36 -6.28 2.79
C GLU A 461 17.60 -5.16 3.52
N GLU A 462 17.03 -5.44 4.69
CA GLU A 462 16.37 -4.42 5.52
C GLU A 462 17.33 -3.30 5.92
N GLU A 463 18.54 -3.63 6.37
CA GLU A 463 19.57 -2.65 6.74
C GLU A 463 19.96 -1.77 5.53
N TYR A 464 20.09 -2.37 4.35
CA TYR A 464 20.37 -1.64 3.11
C TYR A 464 19.20 -0.72 2.72
N ASN A 465 17.96 -1.18 2.89
CA ASN A 465 16.77 -0.38 2.65
C ASN A 465 16.63 0.80 3.61
N GLN A 466 17.05 0.64 4.86
CA GLN A 466 17.14 1.74 5.82
C GLN A 466 18.13 2.79 5.32
N LEU A 467 19.32 2.39 4.83
CA LEU A 467 20.29 3.32 4.23
C LEU A 467 19.71 4.08 3.04
N ILE A 468 19.00 3.40 2.13
CA ILE A 468 18.31 4.05 1.00
C ILE A 468 17.33 5.10 1.52
N SER A 469 16.48 4.74 2.49
CA SER A 469 15.44 5.63 3.00
C SER A 469 15.98 6.87 3.70
N GLN A 470 17.16 6.78 4.31
CA GLN A 470 17.87 7.92 4.90
C GLN A 470 18.48 8.81 3.82
N SER A 471 18.94 8.23 2.71
CA SER A 471 19.63 8.96 1.63
C SER A 471 18.70 9.74 0.68
N LEU A 472 17.45 9.28 0.51
CA LEU A 472 16.45 9.89 -0.39
C LEU A 472 15.42 10.77 0.34
N LYS A 473 15.36 10.75 1.68
CA LYS A 473 14.52 11.65 2.49
C LYS A 473 15.30 12.91 2.88
N LEU A 474 15.52 13.83 1.94
CA LEU A 474 15.86 15.22 2.26
C LEU A 474 15.41 16.18 1.18
#